data_AF-G9NYS0-F1
#
_entry.id   AF-G9NYS0-F1
#
_cell.length_a   1.000
_cell.length_b   1.000
_cell.length_c   1.000
_cell.angle_alpha   90.00
_cell.angle_beta   90.00
_cell.angle_gamma   90.00
#
_symmetry.space_group_name_H-M   'P 1'
#
loop_
_entity.id
_entity.type
_entity.pdbx_description
1 polymer ?
#
loop_
_entity_poly.entity_id
_entity_poly.type
_entity_poly.pdbx_seq_one_letter_code
_entity_poly.pdbx_strand_id
1 'polypeptide(L)'
;MPPAPTITSAKQTFVAAQTNILSQPVAPSRAWRASNDASEHALPNRIVEDAVASLNRTIQQHSRRVYAPQANRHVAEQISHVYSRDAERRMENPDDAEGGIGRELDLVDEKVIETLPATWPSDRDAEAYPLEATRYTDTVRQLADLNQQRKDLRQRVERLRGLQRTVESFQTTDGAGVQENLVTRDGPVEKELEKMRFLLARVAGRVGELSNAPATRDDDGVEFGALAEARKKNIEKFLADGRVFPS
;
A
#
# COMPACT_ATOMS: atom_id res chain seq x y z
N MET A 1 -22.68 -9.03 -7.72
CA MET A 1 -21.64 -9.88 -8.37
C MET A 1 -20.81 -10.53 -7.28
N PRO A 2 -20.55 -11.85 -7.32
CA PRO A 2 -19.56 -12.45 -6.43
C PRO A 2 -18.17 -11.84 -6.71
N PRO A 3 -17.30 -11.70 -5.69
CA PRO A 3 -15.95 -11.18 -5.88
C PRO A 3 -15.15 -12.08 -6.83
N ALA A 4 -14.27 -11.47 -7.63
CA ALA A 4 -13.37 -12.22 -8.50
C ALA A 4 -12.50 -13.19 -7.67
N PRO A 5 -12.30 -14.44 -8.12
CA PRO A 5 -11.50 -15.42 -7.37
C PRO A 5 -10.06 -14.93 -7.24
N THR A 6 -9.53 -14.97 -6.02
CA THR A 6 -8.11 -14.68 -5.75
C THR A 6 -7.24 -15.84 -6.22
N ILE A 7 -5.96 -15.57 -6.55
CA ILE A 7 -4.99 -16.60 -6.96
C ILE A 7 -4.91 -17.73 -5.92
N THR A 8 -4.89 -17.37 -4.63
CA THR A 8 -4.92 -18.35 -3.52
C THR A 8 -6.18 -19.20 -3.53
N SER A 9 -7.36 -18.61 -3.82
CA SER A 9 -8.61 -19.38 -3.90
C SER A 9 -8.63 -20.36 -5.09
N ALA A 10 -8.02 -19.98 -6.22
CA ALA A 10 -7.88 -20.87 -7.37
C ALA A 10 -6.95 -22.05 -7.05
N LYS A 11 -5.81 -21.80 -6.39
CA LYS A 11 -4.89 -22.84 -5.91
C LYS A 11 -5.54 -23.76 -4.88
N GLN A 12 -6.27 -23.20 -3.93
CA GLN A 12 -7.01 -23.98 -2.93
C GLN A 12 -8.04 -24.90 -3.61
N THR A 13 -8.76 -24.39 -4.60
CA THR A 13 -9.74 -25.17 -5.37
C THR A 13 -9.05 -26.29 -6.15
N PHE A 14 -7.92 -26.00 -6.78
CA PHE A 14 -7.11 -27.01 -7.46
C PHE A 14 -6.64 -28.11 -6.51
N VAL A 15 -6.04 -27.75 -5.37
CA VAL A 15 -5.59 -28.73 -4.36
C VAL A 15 -6.77 -29.57 -3.87
N ALA A 16 -7.91 -28.95 -3.55
CA ALA A 16 -9.11 -29.66 -3.13
C ALA A 16 -9.63 -30.63 -4.20
N ALA A 17 -9.61 -30.23 -5.48
CA ALA A 17 -10.01 -31.08 -6.58
C ALA A 17 -9.08 -32.29 -6.75
N GLN A 18 -7.76 -32.08 -6.69
CA GLN A 18 -6.77 -33.16 -6.76
C GLN A 18 -6.88 -34.11 -5.56
N THR A 19 -7.05 -33.59 -4.35
CA THR A 19 -7.32 -34.40 -3.15
C THR A 19 -8.58 -35.23 -3.33
N ASN A 20 -9.65 -34.67 -3.89
CA ASN A 20 -10.89 -35.41 -4.11
C ASN A 20 -10.68 -36.59 -5.07
N ILE A 21 -9.98 -36.38 -6.18
CA ILE A 21 -9.61 -37.42 -7.14
C ILE A 21 -8.81 -38.55 -6.46
N LEU A 22 -7.82 -38.19 -5.65
CA LEU A 22 -6.98 -39.17 -4.95
C LEU A 22 -7.71 -39.89 -3.80
N SER A 23 -8.77 -39.29 -3.26
CA SER A 23 -9.59 -39.87 -2.19
C SER A 23 -10.76 -40.71 -2.70
N GLN A 24 -10.87 -40.92 -4.02
CA GLN A 24 -11.93 -41.75 -4.59
C GLN A 24 -11.84 -43.19 -4.07
N PRO A 25 -12.98 -43.82 -3.76
CA PRO A 25 -13.00 -45.18 -3.26
C PRO A 25 -12.43 -46.13 -4.32
N VAL A 26 -11.50 -46.99 -3.90
CA VAL A 26 -10.91 -48.00 -4.76
C VAL A 26 -11.90 -49.15 -4.88
N ALA A 27 -12.03 -49.68 -6.09
CA ALA A 27 -12.74 -50.90 -6.37
C ALA A 27 -11.83 -51.86 -7.14
N PRO A 28 -11.96 -53.18 -6.93
CA PRO A 28 -11.24 -54.17 -7.73
C PRO A 28 -11.54 -53.96 -9.22
N SER A 29 -10.53 -54.03 -10.06
CA SER A 29 -10.72 -53.92 -11.51
C SER A 29 -11.48 -55.14 -12.05
N ARG A 30 -12.16 -55.00 -13.19
CA ARG A 30 -12.85 -56.12 -13.85
C ARG A 30 -11.88 -57.25 -14.23
N ALA A 31 -10.69 -56.89 -14.68
CA ALA A 31 -9.63 -57.84 -15.02
C ALA A 31 -9.16 -58.63 -13.79
N TRP A 32 -9.00 -57.96 -12.64
CA TRP A 32 -8.63 -58.64 -11.39
C TRP A 32 -9.72 -59.62 -10.93
N ARG A 33 -11.01 -59.23 -11.01
CA ARG A 33 -12.12 -60.14 -10.65
C ARG A 33 -12.13 -61.40 -11.53
N ALA A 34 -12.02 -61.22 -12.85
CA ALA A 34 -11.96 -62.35 -13.77
C ALA A 34 -10.77 -63.30 -13.49
N SER A 35 -9.61 -62.75 -13.11
CA SER A 35 -8.46 -63.55 -12.70
C SER A 35 -8.64 -64.26 -11.37
N ASN A 36 -9.35 -63.65 -10.40
CA ASN A 36 -9.66 -64.27 -9.11
C ASN A 36 -10.65 -65.43 -9.29
N ASP A 37 -11.67 -65.25 -10.13
CA ASP A 37 -12.70 -66.26 -10.40
C ASP A 37 -12.14 -67.46 -11.18
N ALA A 38 -11.10 -67.25 -12.00
CA ALA A 38 -10.41 -68.30 -12.75
C ALA A 38 -9.30 -69.02 -11.96
N SER A 39 -9.00 -68.58 -10.73
CA SER A 39 -7.97 -69.18 -9.88
C SER A 39 -8.48 -70.46 -9.21
N GLU A 40 -7.62 -71.48 -9.08
CA GLU A 40 -7.91 -72.69 -8.29
C GLU A 40 -8.18 -72.38 -6.80
N HIS A 41 -7.66 -71.25 -6.30
CA HIS A 41 -7.84 -70.77 -4.93
C HIS A 41 -8.49 -69.37 -4.94
N ALA A 42 -9.69 -69.27 -5.51
CA ALA A 42 -10.43 -68.00 -5.57
C ALA A 42 -10.71 -67.43 -4.17
N LEU A 43 -10.41 -66.14 -3.97
CA LEU A 43 -10.76 -65.45 -2.74
C LEU A 43 -12.29 -65.24 -2.69
N PRO A 44 -12.95 -65.55 -1.55
CA PRO A 44 -14.37 -65.27 -1.39
C PRO A 44 -14.68 -63.78 -1.53
N ASN A 45 -15.68 -63.44 -2.36
CA ASN A 45 -16.08 -62.05 -2.62
C ASN A 45 -16.35 -61.24 -1.35
N ARG A 46 -16.90 -61.87 -0.30
CA ARG A 46 -17.15 -61.20 0.99
C ARG A 46 -15.86 -60.68 1.64
N ILE A 47 -14.79 -61.48 1.64
CA ILE A 47 -13.51 -61.08 2.23
C ILE A 47 -12.89 -59.94 1.42
N VAL A 48 -13.03 -60.00 0.09
CA VAL A 48 -12.57 -58.95 -0.82
C VAL A 48 -13.34 -57.65 -0.59
N GLU A 49 -14.66 -57.72 -0.48
CA GLU A 49 -15.52 -56.57 -0.19
C GLU A 49 -15.22 -55.96 1.18
N ASP A 50 -15.04 -56.79 2.21
CA ASP A 50 -14.69 -56.34 3.56
C ASP A 50 -13.31 -55.68 3.60
N ALA A 51 -12.31 -56.25 2.92
CA ALA A 51 -10.97 -55.69 2.81
C ALA A 51 -10.98 -54.35 2.06
N VAL A 52 -11.70 -54.26 0.93
CA VAL A 52 -11.87 -53.03 0.17
C VAL A 52 -12.62 -51.98 0.97
N ALA A 53 -13.67 -52.36 1.70
CA ALA A 53 -14.40 -51.45 2.58
C ALA A 53 -13.50 -50.92 3.72
N SER A 54 -12.68 -51.78 4.32
CA SER A 54 -11.72 -51.40 5.36
C SER A 54 -10.66 -50.42 4.83
N LEU A 55 -10.11 -50.69 3.64
CA LEU A 55 -9.16 -49.80 2.97
C LEU A 55 -9.79 -48.44 2.67
N ASN A 56 -10.99 -48.42 2.09
CA ASN A 56 -11.70 -47.19 1.76
C ASN A 56 -12.02 -46.35 3.01
N ARG A 57 -12.37 -46.98 4.14
CA ARG A 57 -12.52 -46.27 5.43
C ARG A 57 -11.20 -45.64 5.88
N THR A 58 -10.09 -46.38 5.79
CA THR A 58 -8.76 -45.87 6.15
C THR A 58 -8.36 -44.67 5.28
N ILE A 59 -8.60 -44.74 3.96
CA ILE A 59 -8.34 -43.64 3.02
C ILE A 59 -9.17 -42.40 3.38
N GLN A 60 -10.46 -42.57 3.67
CA GLN A 60 -11.34 -41.46 4.06
C GLN A 60 -10.97 -40.85 5.42
N GLN A 61 -10.49 -41.65 6.36
CA GLN A 61 -9.99 -41.14 7.64
C GLN A 61 -8.70 -40.33 7.44
N HIS A 62 -7.77 -40.82 6.61
CA HIS A 62 -6.52 -40.13 6.28
C HIS A 62 -6.79 -38.82 5.53
N SER A 63 -7.40 -38.91 4.33
CA SER A 63 -8.57 -38.12 3.97
C SER A 63 -8.81 -36.80 4.69
N ARG A 64 -9.74 -36.92 5.63
CA ARG A 64 -10.28 -35.85 6.48
C ARG A 64 -9.25 -35.27 7.45
N ARG A 65 -8.28 -36.07 7.91
CA ARG A 65 -7.29 -35.63 8.90
C ARG A 65 -6.17 -34.80 8.28
N VAL A 66 -5.66 -35.22 7.12
CA VAL A 66 -4.49 -34.60 6.48
C VAL A 66 -4.91 -33.44 5.56
N TYR A 67 -6.02 -33.59 4.85
CA TYR A 67 -6.48 -32.58 3.88
C TYR A 67 -7.69 -31.79 4.39
N ALA A 68 -7.62 -31.37 5.65
CA ALA A 68 -8.63 -30.48 6.21
C ALA A 68 -8.69 -29.17 5.39
N PRO A 69 -9.85 -28.49 5.29
CA PRO A 69 -9.99 -27.27 4.49
C PRO A 69 -8.95 -26.18 4.82
N GLN A 70 -8.58 -26.07 6.10
CA GLN A 70 -7.55 -25.14 6.58
C GLN A 70 -6.15 -25.53 6.13
N ALA A 71 -5.83 -26.84 6.09
CA ALA A 71 -4.56 -27.33 5.59
C ALA A 71 -4.42 -27.07 4.09
N ASN A 72 -5.47 -27.31 3.31
CA ASN A 72 -5.49 -27.03 1.87
C ASN A 72 -5.31 -25.53 1.59
N ARG A 73 -5.91 -24.66 2.41
CA ARG A 73 -5.71 -23.22 2.34
C ARG A 73 -4.26 -22.84 2.64
N HIS A 74 -3.68 -23.37 3.72
CA HIS A 74 -2.30 -23.08 4.09
C HIS A 74 -1.31 -23.54 3.02
N VAL A 75 -1.50 -24.74 2.44
CA VAL A 75 -0.69 -25.22 1.31
C VAL A 75 -0.84 -24.30 0.10
N ALA A 76 -2.05 -23.84 -0.22
CA ALA A 76 -2.27 -22.89 -1.31
C ALA A 76 -1.56 -21.55 -1.06
N GLU A 77 -1.57 -21.05 0.17
CA GLU A 77 -0.83 -19.85 0.59
C GLU A 77 0.68 -20.06 0.49
N GLN A 78 1.22 -21.18 0.99
CA GLN A 78 2.64 -21.53 0.86
C GLN A 78 3.09 -21.60 -0.59
N ILE A 79 2.31 -22.26 -1.46
CA ILE A 79 2.58 -22.30 -2.89
C ILE A 79 2.62 -20.88 -3.45
N SER A 80 1.68 -20.02 -3.06
CA SER A 80 1.72 -18.59 -3.45
C SER A 80 2.96 -17.87 -2.98
N HIS A 81 3.33 -18.00 -1.72
CA HIS A 81 4.54 -17.36 -1.22
C HIS A 81 5.81 -17.83 -1.94
N VAL A 82 5.90 -19.13 -2.27
CA VAL A 82 7.04 -19.66 -3.03
C VAL A 82 7.10 -19.07 -4.42
N TYR A 83 5.99 -19.02 -5.16
CA TYR A 83 5.96 -18.46 -6.51
C TYR A 83 6.15 -16.95 -6.54
N SER A 84 5.56 -16.20 -5.59
CA SER A 84 5.79 -14.76 -5.46
C SER A 84 7.26 -14.48 -5.14
N ARG A 85 7.87 -15.20 -4.18
CA ARG A 85 9.30 -15.04 -3.87
C ARG A 85 10.21 -15.42 -5.04
N ASP A 86 9.86 -16.46 -5.77
CA ASP A 86 10.57 -16.86 -6.99
C ASP A 86 10.46 -15.79 -8.09
N ALA A 87 9.28 -15.17 -8.24
CA ALA A 87 9.08 -14.06 -9.16
C ALA A 87 9.91 -12.82 -8.77
N GLU A 88 9.92 -12.46 -7.48
CA GLU A 88 10.74 -11.37 -6.93
C GLU A 88 12.24 -11.65 -7.15
N ARG A 89 12.70 -12.87 -6.86
CA ARG A 89 14.11 -13.26 -7.09
C ARG A 89 14.52 -13.15 -8.56
N ARG A 90 13.66 -13.56 -9.51
CA ARG A 90 13.94 -13.41 -10.95
C ARG A 90 13.99 -11.94 -11.38
N MET A 91 13.21 -11.08 -10.74
CA MET A 91 13.22 -9.64 -11.00
C MET A 91 14.51 -8.99 -10.47
N GLU A 92 15.00 -9.43 -9.32
CA GLU A 92 16.26 -8.92 -8.73
C GLU A 92 17.51 -9.42 -9.45
N ASN A 93 17.51 -10.65 -9.97
CA ASN A 93 18.64 -11.20 -10.71
C ASN A 93 18.23 -11.71 -12.11
N PRO A 94 18.13 -10.79 -13.09
CA PRO A 94 17.71 -11.13 -14.46
C PRO A 94 18.73 -12.01 -15.20
N ASP A 95 20.00 -12.03 -14.77
CA ASP A 95 21.08 -12.83 -15.40
C ASP A 95 21.06 -14.31 -14.95
N ASP A 96 20.54 -14.60 -13.75
CA ASP A 96 20.39 -15.98 -13.21
C ASP A 96 19.08 -16.64 -13.67
N ALA A 97 18.09 -15.83 -14.04
CA ALA A 97 16.84 -16.30 -14.57
C ALA A 97 17.04 -16.64 -16.05
N GLU A 98 16.57 -17.81 -16.46
CA GLU A 98 16.47 -18.22 -17.87
C GLU A 98 15.42 -17.33 -18.59
N GLY A 99 15.70 -16.03 -18.72
CA GLY A 99 14.93 -14.98 -19.40
C GLY A 99 13.49 -14.72 -18.91
N GLY A 100 13.03 -15.33 -17.82
CA GLY A 100 11.60 -15.36 -17.50
C GLY A 100 11.10 -14.32 -16.50
N ILE A 101 10.03 -13.60 -16.85
CA ILE A 101 9.20 -12.88 -15.87
C ILE A 101 8.40 -13.92 -15.06
N GLY A 102 8.42 -13.81 -13.73
CA GLY A 102 7.65 -14.71 -12.86
C GLY A 102 6.14 -14.57 -13.07
N ARG A 103 5.43 -15.69 -13.24
CA ARG A 103 3.98 -15.72 -13.51
C ARG A 103 3.11 -15.09 -12.41
N GLU A 104 3.62 -15.03 -11.17
CA GLU A 104 2.90 -14.50 -10.00
C GLU A 104 3.37 -13.12 -9.57
N LEU A 105 4.08 -12.41 -10.46
CA LEU A 105 4.48 -11.03 -10.22
C LEU A 105 3.23 -10.14 -10.19
N ASP A 106 3.14 -9.28 -9.17
CA ASP A 106 2.00 -8.38 -9.03
C ASP A 106 2.14 -7.19 -9.99
N LEU A 107 1.39 -7.23 -11.10
CA LEU A 107 1.35 -6.17 -12.10
C LEU A 107 0.56 -4.93 -11.66
N VAL A 108 0.05 -4.90 -10.42
CA VAL A 108 -0.50 -3.68 -9.82
C VAL A 108 0.62 -2.84 -9.22
N ASP A 109 1.74 -3.44 -8.82
CA ASP A 109 2.81 -2.71 -8.15
C ASP A 109 3.58 -1.80 -9.11
N GLU A 110 3.74 -0.54 -8.70
CA GLU A 110 4.38 0.49 -9.51
C GLU A 110 5.84 0.18 -9.82
N LYS A 111 6.56 -0.36 -8.84
CA LYS A 111 7.96 -0.79 -8.98
C LYS A 111 8.10 -1.94 -9.98
N VAL A 112 7.19 -2.91 -9.89
CA VAL A 112 7.15 -4.06 -10.80
C VAL A 112 7.00 -3.58 -12.24
N ILE A 113 6.01 -2.72 -12.50
CA ILE A 113 5.73 -2.20 -13.84
C ILE A 113 6.96 -1.48 -14.43
N GLU A 114 7.70 -0.74 -13.60
CA GLU A 114 8.91 -0.03 -14.03
C GLU A 114 10.09 -0.95 -14.34
N THR A 115 10.19 -2.08 -13.66
CA THR A 115 11.26 -3.08 -13.88
C THR A 115 10.99 -4.02 -15.05
N LEU A 116 9.80 -3.97 -15.65
CA LEU A 116 9.46 -4.85 -16.77
C LEU A 116 10.32 -4.53 -18.01
N PRO A 117 10.86 -5.56 -18.69
CA PRO A 117 11.57 -5.39 -19.96
C PRO A 117 10.67 -4.75 -21.02
N ALA A 118 11.19 -3.75 -21.74
CA ALA A 118 10.45 -3.08 -22.81
C ALA A 118 10.17 -4.00 -24.01
N THR A 119 11.03 -5.00 -24.23
CA THR A 119 10.92 -6.02 -25.28
C THR A 119 10.90 -7.41 -24.68
N TRP A 120 10.52 -8.40 -25.48
CA TRP A 120 10.53 -9.80 -25.04
C TRP A 120 11.94 -10.18 -24.53
N PRO A 121 12.10 -10.79 -23.34
CA PRO A 121 13.42 -10.92 -22.72
C PRO A 121 14.39 -11.89 -23.42
N SER A 122 13.85 -12.86 -24.18
CA SER A 122 14.62 -13.89 -24.89
C SER A 122 14.54 -13.65 -26.40
N ASP A 123 15.66 -13.29 -27.03
CA ASP A 123 15.73 -13.04 -28.47
C ASP A 123 15.36 -14.29 -29.30
N ARG A 124 15.72 -15.48 -28.82
CA ARG A 124 15.38 -16.76 -29.47
C ARG A 124 13.87 -17.00 -29.49
N ASP A 125 13.20 -16.71 -28.40
CA ASP A 125 11.74 -16.89 -28.29
C ASP A 125 10.99 -15.78 -29.04
N ALA A 126 11.58 -14.57 -29.11
CA ALA A 126 11.05 -13.49 -29.92
C ALA A 126 11.08 -13.82 -31.42
N GLU A 127 12.13 -14.50 -31.88
CA GLU A 127 12.23 -15.00 -33.26
C GLU A 127 11.27 -16.17 -33.52
N ALA A 128 11.08 -17.07 -32.56
CA ALA A 128 10.14 -18.19 -32.68
C ALA A 128 8.67 -17.75 -32.65
N TYR A 129 8.35 -16.69 -31.90
CA TYR A 129 6.99 -16.20 -31.65
C TYR A 129 6.86 -14.68 -31.84
N PRO A 130 6.95 -14.18 -33.09
CA PRO A 130 7.00 -12.75 -33.37
C PRO A 130 5.67 -12.02 -33.10
N LEU A 131 4.52 -12.70 -33.22
CA LEU A 131 3.20 -12.12 -32.95
C LEU A 131 2.99 -11.90 -31.44
N GLU A 132 3.47 -12.83 -30.63
CA GLU A 132 3.45 -12.76 -29.17
C GLU A 132 4.40 -11.67 -28.67
N ALA A 133 5.57 -11.54 -29.28
CA ALA A 133 6.53 -10.49 -28.97
C ALA A 133 5.94 -9.08 -29.21
N THR A 134 5.26 -8.87 -30.33
CA THR A 134 4.61 -7.56 -30.60
C THR A 134 3.47 -7.28 -29.63
N ARG A 135 2.61 -8.27 -29.35
CA ARG A 135 1.56 -8.15 -28.33
C ARG A 135 2.12 -7.81 -26.95
N TYR A 136 3.23 -8.44 -26.56
CA TYR A 136 3.92 -8.11 -25.33
C TYR A 136 4.33 -6.64 -25.29
N THR A 137 5.00 -6.14 -26.33
CA THR A 137 5.42 -4.72 -26.37
C THR A 137 4.23 -3.76 -26.30
N ASP A 138 3.13 -4.06 -26.98
CA ASP A 138 1.91 -3.24 -26.96
C ASP A 138 1.27 -3.22 -25.56
N THR A 139 1.20 -4.38 -24.92
CA THR A 139 0.61 -4.50 -23.57
C THR A 139 1.47 -3.86 -22.49
N VAL A 140 2.80 -4.00 -22.55
CA VAL A 140 3.72 -3.32 -21.64
C VAL A 140 3.61 -1.80 -21.79
N ARG A 141 3.50 -1.30 -23.03
CA ARG A 141 3.28 0.12 -23.29
C ARG A 141 1.97 0.62 -22.68
N GLN A 142 0.87 -0.10 -22.91
CA GLN A 142 -0.43 0.25 -22.32
C GLN A 142 -0.38 0.24 -20.78
N LEU A 143 0.33 -0.73 -20.19
CA LEU A 143 0.50 -0.83 -18.75
C LEU A 143 1.30 0.35 -18.18
N ALA A 144 2.37 0.76 -18.87
CA ALA A 144 3.16 1.94 -18.50
C ALA A 144 2.31 3.23 -18.56
N ASP A 145 1.52 3.42 -19.62
CA ASP A 145 0.62 4.57 -19.77
C ASP A 145 -0.43 4.62 -18.65
N LEU A 146 -1.06 3.49 -18.33
CA LEU A 146 -2.01 3.38 -17.23
C LEU A 146 -1.37 3.63 -15.86
N ASN A 147 -0.14 3.16 -15.66
CA ASN A 147 0.62 3.42 -14.44
C ASN A 147 0.90 4.92 -14.29
N GLN A 148 1.29 5.60 -15.37
CA GLN A 148 1.50 7.05 -15.37
C GLN A 148 0.22 7.82 -15.03
N GLN A 149 -0.92 7.47 -15.65
CA GLN A 149 -2.22 8.08 -15.33
C GLN A 149 -2.58 7.87 -13.85
N ARG A 150 -2.30 6.69 -13.30
CA ARG A 150 -2.53 6.38 -11.89
C ARG A 150 -1.66 7.25 -10.97
N LYS A 151 -0.38 7.48 -11.32
CA LYS A 151 0.50 8.38 -10.57
C LYS A 151 -0.03 9.82 -10.56
N ASP A 152 -0.43 10.32 -11.72
CA ASP A 152 -0.96 11.69 -11.85
C ASP A 152 -2.24 11.88 -11.03
N LEU A 153 -3.14 10.89 -11.06
CA LEU A 153 -4.35 10.89 -10.23
C LEU A 153 -4.02 10.85 -8.73
N ARG A 154 -3.07 10.02 -8.30
CA ARG A 154 -2.62 9.97 -6.90
C ARG A 154 -2.05 11.31 -6.44
N GLN A 155 -1.22 11.96 -7.26
CA GLN A 155 -0.69 13.29 -6.96
C GLN A 155 -1.80 14.34 -6.86
N ARG A 156 -2.78 14.31 -7.78
CA ARG A 156 -3.93 15.22 -7.73
C ARG A 156 -4.74 15.02 -6.45
N VAL A 157 -4.99 13.77 -6.06
CA VAL A 157 -5.69 13.46 -4.81
C VAL A 157 -4.91 13.96 -3.60
N GLU A 158 -3.59 13.78 -3.54
CA GLU A 158 -2.79 14.27 -2.42
C GLU A 158 -2.77 15.81 -2.37
N ARG A 159 -2.67 16.49 -3.51
CA ARG A 159 -2.79 17.96 -3.57
C ARG A 159 -4.15 18.44 -3.03
N LEU A 160 -5.23 17.80 -3.46
CA LEU A 160 -6.58 18.15 -3.01
C LEU A 160 -6.76 17.87 -1.51
N ARG A 161 -6.22 16.76 -1.00
CA ARG A 161 -6.21 16.47 0.44
C ARG A 161 -5.38 17.47 1.23
N GLY A 162 -4.24 17.90 0.70
CA GLY A 162 -3.42 18.94 1.29
C GLY A 162 -4.19 20.27 1.39
N LEU A 163 -4.83 20.69 0.29
CA LEU A 163 -5.69 21.87 0.27
C LEU A 163 -6.85 21.72 1.24
N GLN A 164 -7.51 20.56 1.27
CA GLN A 164 -8.58 20.28 2.22
C GLN A 164 -8.11 20.46 3.67
N ARG A 165 -6.96 19.91 4.06
CA ARG A 165 -6.39 20.09 5.41
C ARG A 165 -6.12 21.57 5.72
N THR A 166 -5.58 22.33 4.77
CA THR A 166 -5.37 23.77 4.98
C THR A 166 -6.68 24.51 5.14
N VAL A 167 -7.69 24.21 4.32
CA VAL A 167 -9.02 24.84 4.39
C VAL A 167 -9.73 24.47 5.68
N GLU A 168 -9.66 23.21 6.13
CA GLU A 168 -10.19 22.76 7.42
C GLU A 168 -9.61 23.55 8.59
N SER A 169 -8.32 23.94 8.55
CA SER A 169 -7.71 24.78 9.60
C SER A 169 -8.29 26.21 9.68
N PHE A 170 -8.90 26.69 8.60
CA PHE A 170 -9.54 28.02 8.53
C PHE A 170 -11.07 27.94 8.68
N GLN A 171 -11.65 26.75 8.87
CA GLN A 171 -13.07 26.61 9.14
C GLN A 171 -13.37 26.98 10.60
N THR A 172 -14.07 28.10 10.80
CA THR A 172 -14.71 28.43 12.06
C THR A 172 -16.07 27.73 12.16
N THR A 173 -16.60 27.58 13.39
CA THR A 173 -17.86 26.88 13.70
C THR A 173 -19.09 27.38 12.93
N ASP A 174 -19.02 28.60 12.38
CA ASP A 174 -20.13 29.26 11.68
C ASP A 174 -20.04 29.15 10.15
N GLY A 175 -19.05 28.43 9.61
CA GLY A 175 -18.91 28.18 8.16
C GLY A 175 -18.40 29.36 7.33
N ALA A 176 -18.16 30.53 7.94
CA ALA A 176 -17.69 31.76 7.27
C ALA A 176 -16.16 31.96 7.29
N GLY A 177 -15.42 31.16 8.06
CA GLY A 177 -14.03 31.47 8.46
C GLY A 177 -13.00 31.65 7.35
N VAL A 178 -13.19 31.04 6.17
CA VAL A 178 -12.27 31.28 5.04
C VAL A 178 -12.50 32.67 4.44
N GLN A 179 -13.75 33.12 4.32
CA GLN A 179 -14.08 34.39 3.66
C GLN A 179 -13.64 35.62 4.46
N GLU A 180 -13.68 35.54 5.80
CA GLU A 180 -13.24 36.62 6.68
C GLU A 180 -11.72 36.85 6.63
N ASN A 181 -10.95 35.82 6.27
CA ASN A 181 -9.49 35.88 6.15
C ASN A 181 -9.00 36.22 4.74
N LEU A 182 -9.91 36.43 3.77
CA LEU A 182 -9.54 36.86 2.42
C LEU A 182 -9.29 38.37 2.39
N VAL A 183 -8.22 38.78 1.70
CA VAL A 183 -7.98 40.19 1.37
C VAL A 183 -8.90 40.57 0.22
N THR A 184 -10.10 41.02 0.57
CA THR A 184 -11.04 41.64 -0.37
C THR A 184 -10.98 43.16 -0.24
N ARG A 185 -11.31 43.86 -1.34
CA ARG A 185 -11.43 45.32 -1.35
C ARG A 185 -12.56 45.73 -0.39
N ASP A 186 -12.26 46.58 0.59
CA ASP A 186 -13.10 46.95 1.75
C ASP A 186 -13.36 45.81 2.76
N GLY A 187 -12.55 44.74 2.70
CA GLY A 187 -12.67 43.56 3.57
C GLY A 187 -12.23 43.80 5.02
N PRO A 188 -12.60 42.91 5.95
CA PRO A 188 -12.22 43.02 7.36
C PRO A 188 -10.69 43.06 7.55
N VAL A 189 -9.93 42.31 6.75
CA VAL A 189 -8.46 42.32 6.78
C VAL A 189 -7.88 43.66 6.30
N GLU A 190 -8.42 44.27 5.25
CA GLU A 190 -7.94 45.56 4.74
C GLU A 190 -8.17 46.68 5.76
N LYS A 191 -9.32 46.67 6.44
CA LYS A 191 -9.61 47.59 7.54
C LYS A 191 -8.63 47.42 8.69
N GLU A 192 -8.26 46.20 9.03
CA GLU A 192 -7.29 45.95 10.10
C GLU A 192 -5.85 46.32 9.68
N LEU A 193 -5.50 46.11 8.41
CA LEU A 193 -4.23 46.60 7.84
C LEU A 193 -4.15 48.13 7.80
N GLU A 194 -5.26 48.81 7.51
CA GLU A 194 -5.34 50.27 7.54
C GLU A 194 -5.20 50.80 8.97
N LYS A 195 -5.87 50.17 9.95
CA LYS A 195 -5.65 50.47 11.37
C LYS A 195 -4.21 50.24 11.79
N MET A 196 -3.59 49.13 11.35
CA MET A 196 -2.17 48.87 11.61
C MET A 196 -1.26 49.92 10.97
N ARG A 197 -1.55 50.39 9.75
CA ARG A 197 -0.81 51.51 9.13
C ARG A 197 -0.94 52.78 9.94
N PHE A 198 -2.15 53.12 10.40
CA PHE A 198 -2.37 54.29 11.23
C PHE A 198 -1.64 54.19 12.58
N LEU A 199 -1.67 53.02 13.21
CA LEU A 199 -0.93 52.75 14.44
C LEU A 199 0.58 52.80 14.22
N LEU A 200 1.10 52.25 13.12
CA LEU A 200 2.52 52.33 12.76
C LEU A 200 2.96 53.77 12.50
N ALA A 201 2.16 54.57 11.80
CA ALA A 201 2.44 55.98 11.60
C ALA A 201 2.44 56.75 12.92
N ARG A 202 1.50 56.45 13.82
CA ARG A 202 1.45 57.06 15.16
C ARG A 202 2.59 56.60 16.05
N VAL A 203 3.01 55.34 15.99
CA VAL A 203 4.16 54.82 16.74
C VAL A 203 5.46 55.39 16.19
N ALA A 204 5.63 55.42 14.87
CA ALA A 204 6.78 56.05 14.21
C ALA A 204 6.85 57.56 14.53
N GLY A 205 5.71 58.24 14.55
CA GLY A 205 5.60 59.62 15.00
C GLY A 205 6.00 59.79 16.47
N ARG A 206 5.47 58.96 17.38
CA ARG A 206 5.82 59.03 18.81
C ARG A 206 7.28 58.66 19.09
N VAL A 207 7.85 57.72 18.33
CA VAL A 207 9.29 57.36 18.39
C VAL A 207 10.14 58.48 17.79
N GLY A 208 9.67 59.13 16.72
CA GLY A 208 10.28 60.34 16.16
C GLY A 208 10.24 61.51 17.15
N GLU A 209 9.16 61.69 17.90
CA GLU A 209 9.04 62.69 18.96
C GLU A 209 9.90 62.36 20.18
N LEU A 210 10.09 61.08 20.52
CA LEU A 210 11.08 60.65 21.53
C LEU A 210 12.53 60.88 21.06
N SER A 211 12.80 60.74 19.77
CA SER A 211 14.10 61.00 19.13
C SER A 211 14.39 62.50 18.95
N ASN A 212 13.34 63.31 18.77
CA ASN A 212 13.40 64.73 18.43
C ASN A 212 12.93 65.64 19.57
N ALA A 213 12.68 65.09 20.77
CA ALA A 213 12.57 65.89 21.98
C ALA A 213 13.90 66.62 22.17
N PRO A 214 13.92 67.97 22.26
CA PRO A 214 15.14 68.67 22.56
C PRO A 214 15.62 68.16 23.92
N ALA A 215 16.91 67.84 23.99
CA ALA A 215 17.60 67.56 25.23
C ALA A 215 17.50 68.79 26.16
N THR A 216 16.36 68.98 26.82
CA THR A 216 16.34 69.64 28.12
C THR A 216 17.08 68.69 29.04
N ARG A 217 18.33 69.08 29.35
CA ARG A 217 19.05 68.71 30.56
C ARG A 217 18.06 68.57 31.72
N ASP A 218 17.64 67.34 31.97
CA ASP A 218 17.70 66.73 33.28
C ASP A 218 18.33 65.36 33.08
N ASP A 219 19.36 65.12 33.88
CA ASP A 219 20.16 63.92 33.97
C ASP A 219 19.31 62.79 34.56
N ASP A 220 18.48 62.17 33.72
CA ASP A 220 17.98 60.82 33.95
C ASP A 220 17.78 60.14 32.60
N GLY A 221 18.91 59.82 31.96
CA GLY A 221 18.92 59.03 30.74
C GLY A 221 18.29 57.69 31.03
N VAL A 222 17.10 57.44 30.47
CA VAL A 222 16.47 56.13 30.52
C VAL A 222 17.47 55.12 29.95
N GLU A 223 18.10 54.37 30.85
CA GLU A 223 19.21 53.49 30.55
C GLU A 223 18.69 52.36 29.66
N PHE A 224 18.82 52.53 28.34
CA PHE A 224 18.41 51.54 27.35
C PHE A 224 19.07 50.16 27.61
N GLY A 225 20.23 50.16 28.27
CA GLY A 225 20.88 48.95 28.80
C GLY A 225 20.04 48.23 29.87
N ALA A 226 19.48 48.96 30.85
CA ALA A 226 18.64 48.38 31.89
C ALA A 226 17.32 47.82 31.35
N LEU A 227 16.71 48.49 30.36
CA LEU A 227 15.52 47.96 29.67
C LEU A 227 15.84 46.73 28.81
N ALA A 228 16.99 46.72 28.12
CA ALA A 228 17.45 45.56 27.36
C ALA A 228 17.75 44.35 28.27
N GLU A 229 18.35 44.59 29.43
CA GLU A 229 18.56 43.55 30.45
C GLU A 229 17.25 43.05 31.05
N ALA A 230 16.31 43.93 31.36
CA ALA A 230 14.99 43.54 31.86
C ALA A 230 14.24 42.69 30.82
N ARG A 231 14.34 43.04 29.53
CA ARG A 231 13.76 42.27 28.43
C ARG A 231 14.43 40.91 28.28
N LYS A 232 15.77 40.85 28.39
CA LYS A 232 16.53 39.60 28.33
C LYS A 232 16.18 38.67 29.50
N LYS A 233 16.08 39.19 30.73
CA LYS A 233 15.64 38.44 31.92
C LYS A 233 14.22 37.93 31.79
N ASN A 234 13.31 38.70 31.18
CA ASN A 234 11.95 38.25 30.92
C ASN A 234 11.87 37.16 29.83
N ILE A 235 12.71 37.23 28.81
CA ILE A 235 12.83 36.19 27.77
C ILE A 235 13.43 34.91 28.36
N GLU A 236 14.48 35.02 29.16
CA GLU A 236 15.09 33.87 29.86
C GLU A 236 14.10 33.22 30.83
N LYS A 237 13.30 34.01 31.56
CA LYS A 237 12.23 33.50 32.44
C LYS A 237 11.11 32.80 31.66
N PHE A 238 10.76 33.28 30.47
CA PHE A 238 9.78 32.64 29.59
C PHE A 238 10.31 31.33 28.99
N LEU A 239 11.58 31.30 28.59
CA LEU A 239 12.24 30.08 28.09
C LEU A 239 12.48 29.03 29.19
N ALA A 240 12.60 29.45 30.45
CA ALA A 240 12.72 28.58 31.62
C ALA A 240 11.36 28.10 32.17
N ASP A 241 10.23 28.62 31.67
CA ASP A 241 8.91 28.19 32.09
C ASP A 241 8.54 26.86 31.43
N GLY A 242 8.72 25.76 32.16
CA GLY A 242 8.44 24.38 31.73
C GLY A 242 6.98 24.06 31.39
N ARG A 243 6.09 25.05 31.42
CA ARG A 243 4.72 24.95 30.91
C ARG A 243 4.60 25.29 29.42
N VAL A 244 5.56 26.04 28.86
CA VAL A 244 5.51 26.52 27.46
C VAL A 244 6.22 25.55 26.51
N PHE A 245 7.25 24.86 26.99
CA PHE A 245 7.94 23.80 26.25
C PHE A 245 7.91 22.50 27.06
N PRO A 246 6.88 21.65 26.90
CA PRO A 246 6.89 20.31 27.46
C PRO A 246 8.01 19.50 26.80
N SER A 247 8.80 18.82 27.62
CA SER A 247 9.86 17.88 27.19
C SER A 247 9.28 16.65 26.50
#